data_AF-A0A7I8DUM5-F1
#
_entry.id   AF-A0A7I8DUM5-F1
#
_cell.length_a   1.000
_cell.length_b   1.000
_cell.length_c   1.000
_cell.angle_alpha   90.00
_cell.angle_beta   90.00
_cell.angle_gamma   90.00
#
_symmetry.space_group_name_H-M   'P 1'
#
loop_
_entity.id
_entity.type
_entity.pdbx_description
1 polymer ?
#
loop_
_entity_poly.entity_id
_entity_poly.type
_entity_poly.pdbx_seq_one_letter_code
_entity_poly.pdbx_strand_id
1 'polypeptide(L)'
;MNIVKITEDHLGSCMVIAKKQYLKECESVDALYEEQYEQELYQRLKQPCIKGNGIVCLDENQVCGYLLSDCDIEKNENNYILIPVWGYGAEYKNRNKVISFMFQSFANMVMVLRHVAYFNVKIYAHDLEIISYFTFCQFGIMCT
;
A
#
# COMPACT_ATOMS: atom_id res chain seq x y z
N MET A 1 -13.97 -4.88 -9.89
CA MET A 1 -13.10 -4.82 -8.69
C MET A 1 -13.45 -5.90 -7.68
N ASN A 2 -12.49 -6.77 -7.38
CA ASN A 2 -12.54 -7.80 -6.35
C ASN A 2 -11.28 -7.68 -5.46
N ILE A 3 -11.39 -7.98 -4.17
CA ILE A 3 -10.25 -7.99 -3.24
C ILE A 3 -9.85 -9.43 -2.93
N VAL A 4 -8.56 -9.73 -3.04
CA VAL A 4 -8.01 -11.03 -2.64
C VAL A 4 -6.78 -10.84 -1.74
N LYS A 5 -6.50 -11.84 -0.90
CA LYS A 5 -5.28 -11.88 -0.08
C LYS A 5 -4.06 -11.93 -1.02
N ILE A 6 -3.03 -11.17 -0.67
CA ILE A 6 -1.79 -11.17 -1.46
C ILE A 6 -1.05 -12.50 -1.33
N THR A 7 -0.32 -12.87 -2.39
CA THR A 7 0.52 -14.07 -2.47
C THR A 7 1.78 -13.74 -3.28
N GLU A 8 2.74 -14.65 -3.30
CA GLU A 8 3.97 -14.51 -4.10
C GLU A 8 3.68 -14.31 -5.59
N ASP A 9 2.64 -14.94 -6.14
CA ASP A 9 2.26 -14.82 -7.57
C ASP A 9 1.92 -13.37 -7.97
N HIS A 10 1.48 -12.55 -7.01
CA HIS A 10 1.13 -11.16 -7.25
C HIS A 10 2.35 -10.23 -7.29
N LEU A 11 3.54 -10.68 -6.86
CA LEU A 11 4.72 -9.84 -6.72
C LEU A 11 5.10 -9.14 -8.03
N GLY A 12 5.01 -9.85 -9.16
CA GLY A 12 5.31 -9.28 -10.48
C GLY A 12 4.40 -8.10 -10.82
N SER A 13 3.10 -8.22 -10.59
CA SER A 13 2.15 -7.12 -10.85
C SER A 13 2.32 -5.96 -9.87
N CYS A 14 2.58 -6.25 -8.59
CA CYS A 14 2.86 -5.22 -7.59
C CYS A 14 4.12 -4.42 -7.95
N MET A 15 5.18 -5.08 -8.42
CA MET A 15 6.40 -4.43 -8.91
C MET A 15 6.10 -3.46 -10.07
N VAL A 16 5.27 -3.85 -11.03
CA VAL A 16 4.90 -2.98 -12.16
C VAL A 16 4.21 -1.69 -11.67
N ILE A 17 3.26 -1.82 -10.74
CA ILE A 17 2.54 -0.67 -10.18
C ILE A 17 3.48 0.18 -9.32
N ALA A 18 4.27 -0.44 -8.44
CA ALA A 18 5.19 0.25 -7.54
C ALA A 18 6.23 1.09 -8.30
N LYS A 19 6.82 0.53 -9.36
CA LYS A 19 7.79 1.25 -10.21
C LYS A 19 7.15 2.47 -10.87
N LYS A 20 5.97 2.29 -11.48
CA LYS A 20 5.22 3.39 -12.11
C LYS A 20 4.84 4.48 -11.12
N GLN A 21 4.50 4.10 -9.88
CA GLN A 21 4.23 5.07 -8.83
C GLN A 21 5.50 5.80 -8.44
N TYR A 22 6.54 5.09 -8.01
CA TYR A 22 7.80 5.70 -7.59
C TYR A 22 8.38 6.67 -8.63
N LEU A 23 8.45 6.27 -9.90
CA LEU A 23 8.96 7.15 -10.97
C LEU A 23 8.12 8.41 -11.13
N LYS A 24 6.80 8.33 -10.94
CA LYS A 24 5.93 9.51 -11.00
C LYS A 24 6.19 10.47 -9.85
N GLU A 25 6.43 9.94 -8.65
CA GLU A 25 6.78 10.78 -7.49
C GLU A 25 8.15 11.44 -7.69
N CYS A 26 9.10 10.76 -8.35
CA CYS A 26 10.38 11.33 -8.74
C CYS A 26 10.25 12.49 -9.74
N GLU A 27 9.19 12.54 -10.57
CA GLU A 27 8.92 13.72 -11.42
C GLU A 27 8.58 14.98 -10.60
N SER A 28 8.11 14.79 -9.36
CA SER A 28 7.75 15.90 -8.45
C SER A 28 8.91 16.26 -7.50
N VAL A 29 9.78 15.30 -7.19
CA VAL A 29 10.91 15.46 -6.26
C VAL A 29 12.13 14.71 -6.80
N ASP A 30 13.00 15.43 -7.51
CA ASP A 30 14.22 14.83 -8.12
C ASP A 30 15.12 14.13 -7.09
N ALA A 31 15.21 14.68 -5.87
CA ALA A 31 16.01 14.14 -4.78
C ALA A 31 15.51 12.77 -4.25
N LEU A 32 14.34 12.30 -4.70
CA LEU A 32 13.82 10.99 -4.35
C LEU A 32 14.48 9.87 -5.17
N TYR A 33 15.04 10.19 -6.35
CA TYR A 33 15.55 9.18 -7.28
C TYR A 33 16.82 8.51 -6.75
N GLU A 34 16.80 7.18 -6.75
CA GLU A 34 17.92 6.32 -6.39
C GLU A 34 18.22 5.36 -7.54
N GLU A 35 19.49 5.15 -7.89
CA GLU A 35 19.89 4.30 -9.02
C GLU A 35 19.41 2.84 -8.86
N GLN A 36 19.38 2.34 -7.62
CA GLN A 36 19.04 0.95 -7.29
C GLN A 36 17.59 0.76 -6.84
N TYR A 37 16.71 1.75 -7.08
CA TYR A 37 15.33 1.75 -6.55
C TYR A 37 14.54 0.48 -6.89
N GLU A 38 14.75 -0.12 -8.06
CA GLU A 38 14.04 -1.34 -8.46
C GLU A 38 14.38 -2.53 -7.55
N GLN A 39 15.65 -2.66 -7.18
CA GLN A 39 16.13 -3.72 -6.31
C GLN A 39 15.59 -3.50 -4.91
N GLU A 40 15.62 -2.27 -4.42
CA GLU A 40 15.05 -1.93 -3.10
C GLU A 40 13.55 -2.19 -3.03
N LEU A 41 12.79 -1.77 -4.05
CA LEU A 41 11.36 -2.04 -4.14
C LEU A 41 11.09 -3.55 -4.14
N TYR A 42 11.84 -4.32 -4.91
CA TYR A 42 11.70 -5.78 -4.94
C TYR A 42 11.92 -6.39 -3.55
N GLN A 43 12.98 -5.99 -2.85
CA GLN A 43 13.26 -6.52 -1.49
C GLN A 43 12.15 -6.16 -0.51
N ARG A 44 11.63 -4.93 -0.57
CA ARG A 44 10.55 -4.44 0.29
C ARG A 44 9.23 -5.14 0.01
N LEU A 45 8.89 -5.37 -1.26
CA LEU A 45 7.62 -5.99 -1.68
C LEU A 45 7.61 -7.51 -1.50
N LYS A 46 8.76 -8.17 -1.65
CA LYS A 46 8.86 -9.64 -1.64
C LYS A 46 8.35 -10.26 -0.34
N GLN A 47 8.82 -9.76 0.81
CA GLN A 47 8.50 -10.36 2.11
C GLN A 47 7.00 -10.28 2.44
N PRO A 48 6.32 -9.12 2.30
CA PRO A 48 4.87 -9.04 2.47
C PRO A 48 4.07 -9.94 1.53
N CYS A 49 4.50 -10.09 0.26
CA CYS A 49 3.83 -10.99 -0.69
C CYS A 49 3.92 -12.46 -0.28
N ILE A 50 5.10 -12.92 0.16
CA ILE A 50 5.32 -14.31 0.61
C ILE A 50 4.52 -14.60 1.88
N LYS A 51 4.50 -13.66 2.83
CA LYS A 51 3.80 -13.82 4.10
C LYS A 51 2.29 -13.61 4.00
N GLY A 52 1.81 -13.04 2.90
CA GLY A 52 0.40 -12.67 2.75
C GLY A 52 0.00 -11.47 3.61
N ASN A 53 0.93 -10.54 3.86
CA ASN A 53 0.71 -9.34 4.68
C ASN A 53 0.07 -8.22 3.88
N GLY A 54 -1.09 -8.48 3.27
CA GLY A 54 -1.73 -7.49 2.42
C GLY A 54 -2.83 -8.07 1.54
N ILE A 55 -3.31 -7.21 0.65
CA ILE A 55 -4.33 -7.52 -0.33
C ILE A 55 -3.96 -6.94 -1.69
N VAL A 56 -4.58 -7.47 -2.73
CA VAL A 56 -4.60 -6.87 -4.06
C VAL A 56 -6.03 -6.64 -4.52
N CYS A 57 -6.20 -5.60 -5.34
CA CYS A 57 -7.43 -5.33 -6.05
C CYS A 57 -7.32 -5.86 -7.48
N LEU A 58 -8.28 -6.67 -7.89
CA LEU A 58 -8.41 -7.23 -9.23
C LEU A 58 -9.52 -6.53 -9.99
N ASP A 59 -9.28 -6.12 -11.23
CA ASP A 59 -10.30 -5.73 -12.19
C ASP A 59 -10.16 -6.59 -13.44
N GLU A 60 -11.23 -7.26 -13.86
CA GLU A 60 -11.19 -8.25 -14.96
C GLU A 60 -10.05 -9.29 -14.83
N ASN A 61 -9.81 -9.78 -13.61
CA ASN A 61 -8.71 -10.68 -13.22
C ASN A 61 -7.28 -10.10 -13.35
N GLN A 62 -7.14 -8.81 -13.62
CA GLN A 62 -5.84 -8.13 -13.63
C GLN A 62 -5.66 -7.34 -12.33
N VAL A 63 -4.45 -7.40 -11.76
CA VAL A 63 -4.09 -6.60 -10.59
C VAL A 63 -4.06 -5.12 -10.98
N CYS A 64 -4.98 -4.33 -10.42
CA CYS A 64 -5.08 -2.88 -10.64
C CYS A 64 -4.65 -2.06 -9.41
N GLY A 65 -4.37 -2.72 -8.28
CA GLY A 65 -3.82 -2.10 -7.10
C GLY A 65 -3.37 -3.11 -6.05
N TYR A 66 -2.55 -2.65 -5.11
CA TYR A 66 -2.10 -3.42 -3.97
C TYR A 66 -2.05 -2.57 -2.69
N LEU A 67 -2.18 -3.24 -1.54
CA LEU A 67 -1.99 -2.65 -0.22
C LEU A 67 -1.34 -3.68 0.69
N LEU A 68 -0.21 -3.32 1.28
CA LEU A 68 0.70 -4.14 2.05
C LEU A 68 0.96 -3.53 3.40
N SER A 69 1.14 -4.41 4.37
CA SER A 69 1.58 -4.09 5.72
C SER A 69 3.04 -4.52 5.89
N ASP A 70 3.84 -3.67 6.54
CA ASP A 70 5.19 -4.03 6.99
C ASP A 70 5.17 -4.92 8.25
N CYS A 71 4.02 -4.97 8.92
CA CYS A 71 3.77 -5.85 10.07
C CYS A 71 3.20 -7.20 9.61
N ASP A 72 3.55 -8.27 10.31
CA ASP A 72 2.95 -9.60 10.16
C ASP A 72 1.50 -9.58 10.69
N ILE A 73 0.51 -9.56 9.80
CA ILE A 73 -0.91 -9.36 10.18
C ILE A 73 -1.39 -10.46 11.13
N GLU A 74 -0.85 -11.67 10.98
CA GLU A 74 -1.23 -12.83 11.77
C GLU A 74 -0.45 -12.93 13.09
N LYS A 75 0.74 -12.33 13.21
CA LYS A 75 1.58 -12.45 14.41
C LYS A 75 1.93 -11.14 15.10
N ASN A 76 1.44 -10.00 14.60
CA ASN A 76 1.77 -8.70 15.16
C ASN A 76 1.19 -8.56 16.58
N GLU A 77 2.09 -8.44 17.56
CA GLU A 77 1.74 -8.16 18.95
C GLU A 77 1.46 -6.68 19.20
N ASN A 78 1.84 -5.81 18.25
CA ASN A 78 1.52 -4.40 18.33
C ASN A 78 0.03 -4.16 18.06
N ASN A 79 -0.52 -3.17 18.73
CA ASN A 79 -1.90 -2.71 18.54
C ASN A 79 -2.09 -1.82 17.29
N TYR A 80 -1.14 -1.81 16.35
CA TYR A 80 -1.19 -1.00 15.15
C TYR A 80 -0.72 -1.74 13.90
N ILE A 81 -1.19 -1.28 12.74
CA ILE A 81 -0.68 -1.71 11.43
C ILE A 81 0.03 -0.55 10.73
N LEU A 82 1.22 -0.81 10.21
CA LEU A 82 1.98 0.11 9.38
C LEU A 82 1.82 -0.22 7.90
N ILE A 83 1.28 0.73 7.14
CA ILE A 83 1.29 0.74 5.67
C ILE A 83 2.41 1.70 5.25
N PRO A 84 3.56 1.18 4.78
CA PRO A 84 4.69 2.01 4.37
C PRO A 84 4.42 2.69 3.02
N VAL A 85 5.28 3.64 2.64
CA VAL A 85 5.09 4.43 1.40
C VAL A 85 5.15 3.59 0.12
N TRP A 86 5.94 2.53 0.16
CA TRP A 86 6.03 1.52 -0.91
C TRP A 86 4.91 0.47 -0.81
N GLY A 87 4.19 0.45 0.30
CA GLY A 87 3.21 -0.57 0.67
C GLY A 87 1.84 -0.34 0.06
N TYR A 88 1.67 0.61 -0.86
CA TYR A 88 0.42 0.74 -1.59
C TYR A 88 0.67 1.29 -2.99
N GLY A 89 -0.23 0.95 -3.91
CA GLY A 89 -0.29 1.58 -5.21
C GLY A 89 -1.50 1.14 -6.01
N ALA A 90 -1.88 1.94 -7.01
CA ALA A 90 -2.99 1.65 -7.90
C ALA A 90 -2.79 2.31 -9.26
N GLU A 91 -3.49 1.81 -10.28
CA GLU A 91 -3.50 2.45 -11.59
C GLU A 91 -4.13 3.85 -11.55
N TYR A 92 -3.49 4.83 -12.20
CA TYR A 92 -3.83 6.25 -12.11
C TYR A 92 -5.27 6.60 -12.47
N LYS A 93 -5.88 5.91 -13.45
CA LYS A 93 -7.21 6.26 -13.96
C LYS A 93 -8.31 6.21 -12.88
N ASN A 94 -8.11 5.43 -11.82
CA ASN A 94 -9.05 5.30 -10.71
C ASN A 94 -8.34 5.21 -9.34
N ARG A 95 -7.16 5.83 -9.22
CA ARG A 95 -6.22 5.62 -8.10
C ARG A 95 -6.87 5.78 -6.73
N ASN A 96 -7.52 6.91 -6.46
CA ASN A 96 -8.20 7.14 -5.18
C ASN A 96 -9.34 6.14 -4.92
N LYS A 97 -10.13 5.81 -5.93
CA LYS A 97 -11.21 4.80 -5.81
C LYS A 97 -10.65 3.41 -5.46
N VAL A 98 -9.55 3.01 -6.08
CA VAL A 98 -8.93 1.70 -5.82
C VAL A 98 -8.28 1.69 -4.43
N ILE A 99 -7.52 2.74 -4.08
CA ILE A 99 -6.87 2.85 -2.76
C ILE A 99 -7.90 2.90 -1.63
N SER A 100 -8.98 3.67 -1.78
CA SER A 100 -10.04 3.73 -0.77
C SER A 100 -10.75 2.39 -0.59
N PHE A 101 -11.08 1.71 -1.68
CA PHE A 101 -11.69 0.39 -1.65
C PHE A 101 -10.77 -0.66 -1.00
N MET A 102 -9.47 -0.65 -1.34
CA MET A 102 -8.48 -1.52 -0.71
C MET A 102 -8.35 -1.22 0.78
N PHE A 103 -8.18 0.05 1.17
CA PHE A 103 -8.00 0.40 2.57
C PHE A 103 -9.19 -0.02 3.44
N GLN A 104 -10.43 0.23 2.99
CA GLN A 104 -11.63 -0.19 3.73
C GLN A 104 -11.71 -1.72 3.87
N SER A 105 -11.43 -2.44 2.79
CA SER A 105 -11.45 -3.91 2.79
C SER A 105 -10.36 -4.49 3.69
N PHE A 106 -9.17 -3.90 3.63
CA PHE A 106 -8.04 -4.28 4.47
C PHE A 106 -8.30 -3.98 5.95
N ALA A 107 -8.80 -2.79 6.26
CA ALA A 107 -9.13 -2.42 7.63
C ALA A 107 -10.17 -3.37 8.23
N ASN A 108 -11.22 -3.71 7.48
CA ASN A 108 -12.23 -4.67 7.91
C ASN A 108 -11.62 -6.07 8.15
N MET A 109 -10.80 -6.56 7.21
CA MET A 109 -10.09 -7.84 7.36
C MET A 109 -9.25 -7.88 8.64
N VAL A 110 -8.43 -6.86 8.86
CA VAL A 110 -7.55 -6.81 10.03
C VAL A 110 -8.33 -6.65 11.33
N MET A 111 -9.38 -5.82 11.37
CA MET A 111 -10.23 -5.66 12.55
C MET A 111 -10.98 -6.94 12.95
N VAL A 112 -11.38 -7.76 11.97
CA VAL A 112 -11.99 -9.07 12.23
C VAL A 112 -10.95 -10.05 12.78
N LEU A 113 -9.72 -10.01 12.28
CA LEU A 113 -8.65 -10.91 12.72
C LEU A 113 -8.04 -10.51 14.07
N ARG A 114 -8.06 -9.21 14.41
CA ARG A 114 -7.31 -8.63 15.54
C ARG A 114 -8.02 -7.41 16.12
N HIS A 115 -7.85 -7.19 17.42
CA HIS A 115 -8.20 -5.92 18.07
C HIS A 115 -7.15 -4.83 17.79
N VAL A 116 -7.00 -4.45 16.51
CA VAL A 116 -6.13 -3.32 16.12
C VAL A 116 -6.74 -2.02 16.59
N ALA A 117 -5.94 -1.21 17.30
CA ALA A 117 -6.37 0.06 17.84
C ALA A 117 -6.21 1.23 16.86
N TYR A 118 -5.20 1.19 15.97
CA TYR A 118 -4.98 2.25 14.98
C TYR A 118 -4.14 1.81 13.77
N PHE A 119 -4.20 2.59 12.69
CA PHE A 119 -3.40 2.41 11.48
C PHE A 119 -2.40 3.56 11.34
N ASN A 120 -1.21 3.27 10.84
CA ASN A 120 -0.19 4.26 10.48
C ASN A 120 0.10 4.12 8.99
N VAL A 121 -0.17 5.16 8.21
CA VAL A 121 0.01 5.15 6.75
C VAL A 121 1.06 6.20 6.40
N LYS A 122 2.12 5.78 5.70
CA LYS A 122 3.17 6.67 5.22
C LYS A 122 2.83 7.08 3.79
N ILE A 123 2.70 8.38 3.55
CA ILE A 123 2.28 8.95 2.25
C ILE A 123 3.34 9.97 1.83
N TYR A 124 3.62 10.09 0.53
CA TYR A 124 4.47 11.16 0.03
C TYR A 124 3.84 12.53 0.32
N ALA A 125 4.65 13.48 0.79
CA ALA A 125 4.14 14.78 1.21
C ALA A 125 3.47 15.58 0.08
N HIS A 126 3.81 15.30 -1.18
CA HIS A 126 3.23 15.93 -2.36
C HIS A 126 2.03 15.16 -2.94
N ASP A 127 1.68 13.99 -2.42
CA ASP A 127 0.54 13.19 -2.86
C ASP A 127 -0.76 13.68 -2.22
N LEU A 128 -1.16 14.90 -2.62
CA LEU A 128 -2.31 15.61 -2.06
C LEU A 128 -3.63 14.84 -2.25
N GLU A 129 -3.74 14.03 -3.30
CA GLU A 129 -4.90 13.18 -3.57
C GLU A 129 -5.13 12.17 -2.43
N ILE A 130 -4.08 11.46 -2.02
CA ILE A 130 -4.15 10.42 -0.99
C ILE A 130 -4.17 11.03 0.41
N ILE A 131 -3.44 12.12 0.63
CA ILE A 131 -3.54 12.90 1.87
C ILE A 131 -4.98 13.34 2.11
N SER A 132 -5.65 13.87 1.09
CA SER A 132 -7.05 14.31 1.19
C SER A 132 -7.97 13.14 1.57
N TYR A 133 -7.82 11.99 0.91
CA TYR A 133 -8.58 10.79 1.24
C TYR A 133 -8.42 10.38 2.71
N PHE A 134 -7.19 10.21 3.20
CA PHE A 134 -6.98 9.78 4.58
C PHE A 134 -7.41 10.83 5.61
N THR A 135 -7.33 12.12 5.26
CA THR A 135 -7.89 13.21 6.08
C THR A 135 -9.42 13.06 6.22
N PHE A 136 -10.13 12.72 5.14
CA PHE A 136 -11.57 12.43 5.22
C PHE A 136 -11.89 11.17 6.05
N CYS A 137 -10.96 10.22 6.10
CA CYS A 137 -11.02 9.06 7.01
C CYS A 137 -10.60 9.38 8.44
N GLN A 138 -10.46 10.66 8.81
CA GLN A 138 -10.10 11.15 10.15
C GLN A 138 -8.69 10.72 10.62
N PHE A 139 -7.78 10.42 9.68
CA PHE A 139 -6.38 10.24 10.04
C PHE A 139 -5.75 11.58 10.41
N GLY A 140 -5.04 11.60 11.54
CA GLY A 140 -4.17 12.72 11.91
C GLY A 140 -2.87 12.69 11.10
N ILE A 141 -2.38 13.87 10.72
CA ILE A 141 -1.03 14.01 10.13
C ILE A 141 -0.03 14.08 11.28
N MET A 142 0.90 13.13 11.33
CA MET A 142 2.04 13.20 12.24
C MET A 142 3.15 14.01 11.59
N CYS A 143 3.37 15.22 12.09
CA CYS A 143 4.55 16.02 11.76
C CYS A 143 5.64 15.70 12.81
N THR A 144 6.73 15.06 12.38
CA THR A 144 7.92 14.82 13.19
C THR A 144 9.11 15.52 12.58
#